data_AF-A0A2W4V795-F1
#
_entry.id   AF-A0A2W4V795-F1
#
_cell.length_a   1.000
_cell.length_b   1.000
_cell.length_c   1.000
_cell.angle_alpha   90.00
_cell.angle_beta   90.00
_cell.angle_gamma   90.00
#
_symmetry.space_group_name_H-M   'P 1'
#
loop_
_entity.id
_entity.type
_entity.pdbx_description
1 polymer ?
#
loop_
_entity_poly.entity_id
_entity_poly.type
_entity_poly.pdbx_seq_one_letter_code
_entity_poly.pdbx_strand_id
1 'polypeptide(L)'
;MPGGRPPLPGDSVILGYSTLFAADAVEHALADADSARKLLLQRRPDLVPRIEAVVARITHGAGDSRHANAALLGLARLGLRHGGFGDDPHDYHNEDHVMELAERRLGRVLDGQGDDILPTNDALALLLFAACHDLRQREARDVPGPVGGNEAASIAETFRILDVCGFQRGPDRDQYVALELMIAGSTFDPRPLPHPEGEAMASVAGGSLARGLGLWLDGERPQWAADAATRRGERLGRLASDLDTANVGEPFPLLAQSALRLCRERERRAGRSLGDAASGPACLGFLSRGQLNYFFELHRFCSREGDRVFGPTKLANGEAVRRVSAALLGRFEGRVPASGQAVLDAFEALCADDVG
;
A
#
# COMPACT_ATOMS: atom_id res chain seq x y z
N MET A 1 -9.17 -17.84 -33.81
CA MET A 1 -7.74 -17.74 -33.48
C MET A 1 -7.55 -16.42 -32.75
N PRO A 2 -7.52 -16.39 -31.41
CA PRO A 2 -7.27 -15.14 -30.71
C PRO A 2 -5.80 -14.78 -30.93
N GLY A 3 -5.57 -13.59 -31.47
CA GLY A 3 -4.25 -13.07 -31.79
C GLY A 3 -3.44 -12.88 -30.52
N GLY A 4 -2.41 -13.69 -30.34
CA GLY A 4 -1.39 -13.45 -29.32
C GLY A 4 -0.76 -12.09 -29.57
N ARG A 5 -0.74 -11.24 -28.54
CA ARG A 5 0.08 -10.02 -28.56
C ARG A 5 1.53 -10.43 -28.84
N PRO A 6 2.24 -9.70 -29.73
CA PRO A 6 3.65 -9.97 -29.95
C PRO A 6 4.41 -9.84 -28.61
N PRO A 7 5.47 -10.64 -28.41
CA PRO A 7 6.30 -10.51 -27.22
C PRO A 7 6.83 -9.08 -27.12
N LEU A 8 6.61 -8.45 -25.96
CA LEU A 8 7.21 -7.16 -25.67
C LEU A 8 8.75 -7.28 -25.75
N PRO A 9 9.47 -6.22 -26.20
CA PRO A 9 10.93 -6.22 -26.26
C PRO A 9 11.55 -6.64 -24.92
N GLY A 10 12.74 -7.26 -24.99
CA GLY A 10 13.43 -7.93 -23.87
C GLY A 10 13.73 -7.13 -22.60
N ASP A 11 13.28 -5.88 -22.51
CA ASP A 11 13.43 -4.97 -21.37
C ASP A 11 12.12 -4.68 -20.63
N SER A 12 10.95 -5.14 -21.13
CA SER A 12 9.70 -4.97 -20.41
C SER A 12 9.64 -5.99 -19.28
N VAL A 13 9.76 -5.52 -18.05
CA VAL A 13 9.41 -6.36 -16.91
C VAL A 13 7.90 -6.61 -16.98
N ILE A 14 7.58 -7.87 -16.72
CA ILE A 14 6.37 -8.68 -16.92
C ILE A 14 5.11 -8.01 -17.46
N LEU A 15 4.62 -6.93 -16.86
CA LEU A 15 3.29 -6.37 -17.16
C LEU A 15 3.35 -5.15 -18.09
N GLY A 16 4.52 -4.53 -18.22
CA GLY A 16 4.74 -3.41 -19.14
C GLY A 16 4.27 -2.06 -18.60
N TYR A 17 3.86 -1.97 -17.33
CA TYR A 17 3.43 -0.69 -16.73
C TYR A 17 4.57 0.32 -16.61
N SER A 18 5.81 -0.15 -16.57
CA SER A 18 7.01 0.68 -16.39
C SER A 18 7.22 1.78 -17.44
N THR A 19 6.52 1.71 -18.58
CA THR A 19 6.63 2.68 -19.68
C THR A 19 5.37 3.53 -19.88
N LEU A 20 4.32 3.35 -19.06
CA LEU A 20 3.05 4.05 -19.26
C LEU A 20 3.04 5.47 -18.70
N PHE A 21 3.85 5.74 -17.68
CA PHE A 21 3.89 7.03 -17.00
C PHE A 21 5.29 7.66 -17.12
N ALA A 22 5.32 8.89 -17.64
CA ALA A 22 6.52 9.71 -17.68
C ALA A 22 6.90 10.23 -16.28
N ALA A 23 8.15 10.68 -16.14
CA ALA A 23 8.60 11.37 -14.94
C ALA A 23 7.78 12.66 -14.70
N ASP A 24 7.37 12.90 -13.45
CA ASP A 24 6.66 14.14 -13.08
C ASP A 24 7.59 15.21 -12.49
N ALA A 25 6.99 16.33 -12.08
CA ALA A 25 7.72 17.45 -11.48
C ALA A 25 8.45 17.08 -10.17
N VAL A 26 7.89 16.16 -9.37
CA VAL A 26 8.53 15.70 -8.12
C VAL A 26 9.76 14.86 -8.44
N GLU A 27 9.68 13.99 -9.45
CA GLU A 27 10.83 13.21 -9.92
C GLU A 27 11.96 14.10 -10.45
N HIS A 28 11.62 15.20 -11.11
CA HIS A 28 12.61 16.19 -11.55
C HIS A 28 13.19 17.02 -10.39
N ALA A 29 12.39 17.34 -9.37
CA ALA A 29 12.85 18.09 -8.20
C ALA A 29 13.75 17.26 -7.27
N LEU A 30 13.48 15.95 -7.16
CA LEU A 30 14.24 14.98 -6.38
C LEU A 30 14.78 13.89 -7.29
N ALA A 31 15.83 14.24 -8.05
CA ALA A 31 16.36 13.37 -9.10
C ALA A 31 17.14 12.16 -8.57
N ASP A 32 17.73 12.26 -7.37
CA ASP A 32 18.69 11.29 -6.84
C ASP A 32 18.61 11.11 -5.31
N ALA A 33 19.34 10.12 -4.81
CA ALA A 33 19.35 9.80 -3.38
C ALA A 33 20.00 10.89 -2.51
N ASP A 34 20.96 11.65 -3.05
CA ASP A 34 21.65 12.71 -2.31
C ASP A 34 20.72 13.91 -2.05
N SER A 35 19.95 14.32 -3.08
CA SER A 35 18.91 15.34 -2.94
C SER A 35 17.78 14.90 -2.00
N ALA A 36 17.37 13.63 -2.07
CA ALA A 36 16.41 13.06 -1.12
C ALA A 36 16.92 13.10 0.33
N ARG A 37 18.15 12.64 0.58
CA ARG A 37 18.79 12.70 1.91
C ARG A 37 18.85 14.13 2.43
N LYS A 38 19.25 15.08 1.59
CA LYS A 38 19.29 16.50 1.95
C LYS A 38 17.91 17.02 2.37
N LEU A 39 16.85 16.71 1.62
CA LEU A 39 15.49 17.11 1.97
C LEU A 39 15.05 16.48 3.31
N LEU A 40 15.28 15.18 3.48
CA LEU A 40 14.90 14.47 4.71
C LEU A 40 15.62 15.02 5.94
N LEU A 41 16.93 15.26 5.85
CA LEU A 41 17.69 15.88 6.95
C LEU A 41 17.20 17.29 7.31
N GLN A 42 16.60 18.01 6.37
CA GLN A 42 16.02 19.33 6.62
C GLN A 42 14.62 19.27 7.23
N ARG A 43 13.77 18.33 6.79
CA ARG A 43 12.34 18.30 7.16
C ARG A 43 12.02 17.31 8.28
N ARG A 44 12.65 16.14 8.25
CA ARG A 44 12.43 15.00 9.15
C ARG A 44 13.76 14.24 9.36
N PRO A 45 14.72 14.84 10.08
CA PRO A 45 16.06 14.26 10.23
C PRO A 45 16.08 12.90 10.93
N ASP A 46 14.99 12.51 11.59
CA ASP A 46 14.81 11.18 12.19
C ASP A 46 14.67 10.06 11.15
N LEU A 47 14.17 10.35 9.94
CA LEU A 47 13.80 9.31 8.97
C LEU A 47 15.01 8.63 8.31
N VAL A 48 16.09 9.38 8.07
CA VAL A 48 17.32 8.82 7.49
C VAL A 48 17.91 7.70 8.36
N PRO A 49 18.26 7.94 9.63
CA PRO A 49 18.84 6.88 10.47
C PRO A 49 17.86 5.73 10.74
N ARG A 50 16.54 5.96 10.72
CA ARG A 50 15.54 4.89 10.89
C ARG A 50 15.51 3.94 9.70
N ILE A 51 15.50 4.44 8.47
CA ILE A 51 15.58 3.59 7.27
C ILE A 51 16.92 2.84 7.23
N GLU A 52 18.03 3.51 7.54
CA GLU A 52 19.34 2.86 7.61
C GLU A 52 19.39 1.77 8.69
N ALA A 53 18.72 1.97 9.83
CA ALA A 53 18.59 0.94 10.87
C ALA A 53 17.77 -0.26 10.39
N VAL A 54 16.69 -0.06 9.61
CA VAL A 54 15.93 -1.16 9.00
C VAL A 54 16.81 -1.95 8.02
N VAL A 55 17.56 -1.27 7.16
CA VAL A 55 18.50 -1.93 6.23
C VAL A 55 19.59 -2.70 6.99
N ALA A 56 20.20 -2.08 8.01
CA ALA A 56 21.20 -2.72 8.84
C ALA A 56 20.65 -3.96 9.55
N ARG A 57 19.41 -3.90 10.05
CA ARG A 57 18.73 -5.05 10.66
C ARG A 57 18.55 -6.20 9.66
N ILE A 58 18.02 -5.91 8.47
CA ILE A 58 17.77 -6.92 7.42
C ILE A 58 19.07 -7.57 6.93
N THR A 59 20.16 -6.81 6.90
CA THR A 59 21.47 -7.24 6.39
C THR A 59 22.42 -7.70 7.50
N HIS A 60 21.94 -7.88 8.73
CA HIS A 60 22.75 -8.26 9.89
C HIS A 60 24.01 -7.37 10.09
N GLY A 61 23.86 -6.07 9.83
CA GLY A 61 24.90 -5.05 10.00
C GLY A 61 25.81 -4.86 8.79
N ALA A 62 25.71 -5.68 7.74
CA ALA A 62 26.50 -5.49 6.52
C ALA A 62 26.14 -4.19 5.78
N GLY A 63 24.88 -3.77 5.90
CA GLY A 63 24.33 -2.62 5.19
C GLY A 63 24.08 -2.92 3.71
N ASP A 64 23.27 -2.08 3.08
CA ASP A 64 23.11 -2.05 1.63
C ASP A 64 22.75 -0.62 1.19
N SER A 65 23.73 0.08 0.64
CA SER A 65 23.55 1.48 0.26
C SER A 65 22.58 1.64 -0.91
N ARG A 66 22.47 0.67 -1.83
CA ARG A 66 21.54 0.76 -2.97
C ARG A 66 20.11 0.72 -2.48
N HIS A 67 19.79 -0.22 -1.59
CA HIS A 67 18.45 -0.35 -1.00
C HIS A 67 18.13 0.82 -0.07
N ALA A 68 19.07 1.26 0.77
CA ALA A 68 18.87 2.43 1.62
C ALA A 68 18.58 3.69 0.78
N ASN A 69 19.36 3.93 -0.27
CA ASN A 69 19.20 5.09 -1.14
C ASN A 69 17.86 5.06 -1.90
N ALA A 70 17.46 3.89 -2.43
CA ALA A 70 16.18 3.74 -3.11
C ALA A 70 14.98 3.93 -2.15
N ALA A 71 15.04 3.38 -0.94
CA ALA A 71 13.99 3.57 0.06
C ALA A 71 13.87 5.04 0.50
N LEU A 72 14.99 5.73 0.72
CA LEU A 72 15.01 7.14 1.08
C LEU A 72 14.49 8.03 -0.06
N LEU A 73 14.84 7.72 -1.31
CA LEU A 73 14.33 8.45 -2.46
C LEU A 73 12.82 8.28 -2.63
N GLY A 74 12.31 7.05 -2.52
CA GLY A 74 10.86 6.79 -2.58
C GLY A 74 10.11 7.50 -1.46
N LEU A 75 10.59 7.38 -0.22
CA LEU A 75 10.02 8.07 0.94
C LEU A 75 10.02 9.60 0.75
N ALA A 76 11.13 10.18 0.31
CA ALA A 76 11.23 11.63 0.12
C ALA A 76 10.30 12.13 -0.99
N ARG A 77 10.16 11.38 -2.09
CA ARG A 77 9.25 11.73 -3.19
C ARG A 77 7.79 11.62 -2.77
N LEU A 78 7.40 10.58 -2.04
CA LEU A 78 6.06 10.50 -1.46
C LEU A 78 5.83 11.66 -0.48
N GLY A 79 6.80 11.94 0.39
CA GLY A 79 6.71 13.05 1.35
C GLY A 79 6.57 14.42 0.69
N LEU A 80 7.25 14.64 -0.44
CA LEU A 80 7.14 15.87 -1.23
C LEU A 80 5.82 15.95 -2.00
N ARG A 81 5.30 14.82 -2.49
CA ARG A 81 4.07 14.80 -3.29
C ARG A 81 2.82 14.84 -2.41
N HIS A 82 2.78 14.00 -1.39
CA HIS A 82 1.57 13.70 -0.61
C HIS A 82 1.81 13.78 0.91
N GLY A 83 3.01 14.13 1.34
CA GLY A 83 3.35 14.21 2.75
C GLY A 83 3.49 15.61 3.31
N GLY A 84 4.21 15.71 4.44
CA GLY A 84 4.47 16.97 5.11
C GLY A 84 5.51 17.87 4.42
N PHE A 85 6.05 17.48 3.26
CA PHE A 85 7.14 18.22 2.60
C PHE A 85 6.66 19.16 1.48
N GLY A 86 5.46 18.92 0.93
CA GLY A 86 4.87 19.72 -0.14
C GLY A 86 3.47 20.27 0.17
N ASP A 87 2.74 20.63 -0.88
CA ASP A 87 1.50 21.43 -0.80
C ASP A 87 0.22 20.62 -1.03
N ASP A 88 0.32 19.32 -1.33
CA ASP A 88 -0.82 18.42 -1.53
C ASP A 88 -0.85 17.28 -0.49
N PRO A 89 -0.92 17.59 0.82
CA PRO A 89 -0.82 16.57 1.84
C PRO A 89 -1.98 15.57 1.78
N HIS A 90 -1.66 14.32 2.08
CA HIS A 90 -2.57 13.21 2.28
C HIS A 90 -2.51 12.80 3.74
N ASP A 91 -3.68 12.57 4.34
CA ASP A 91 -3.76 12.21 5.76
C ASP A 91 -3.28 10.76 6.01
N TYR A 92 -3.43 9.86 5.02
CA TYR A 92 -3.02 8.46 5.14
C TYR A 92 -1.79 8.15 4.29
N HIS A 93 -1.82 8.41 2.97
CA HIS A 93 -0.72 8.04 2.06
C HIS A 93 0.42 9.08 2.06
N ASN A 94 1.30 9.02 3.05
CA ASN A 94 2.40 9.97 3.27
C ASN A 94 3.68 9.29 3.81
N GLU A 95 4.70 10.09 4.21
CA GLU A 95 5.96 9.57 4.73
C GLU A 95 5.81 8.74 6.02
N ASP A 96 4.78 9.00 6.83
CA ASP A 96 4.55 8.20 8.02
C ASP A 96 4.02 6.81 7.65
N HIS A 97 3.13 6.68 6.65
CA HIS A 97 2.68 5.36 6.14
C HIS A 97 3.83 4.49 5.67
N VAL A 98 4.85 5.07 5.01
CA VAL A 98 6.08 4.35 4.65
C VAL A 98 6.74 3.75 5.89
N MET A 99 6.85 4.50 6.98
CA MET A 99 7.45 4.01 8.23
C MET A 99 6.56 2.98 8.96
N GLU A 100 5.24 3.10 8.84
CA GLU A 100 4.31 2.08 9.35
C GLU A 100 4.56 0.73 8.67
N LEU A 101 4.79 0.72 7.36
CA LEU A 101 5.12 -0.50 6.63
C LEU A 101 6.57 -0.95 6.89
N ALA A 102 7.54 -0.07 6.67
CA ALA A 102 8.97 -0.39 6.66
C ALA A 102 9.53 -0.76 8.03
N GLU A 103 9.16 -0.03 9.08
CA GLU A 103 9.70 -0.25 10.42
C GLU A 103 8.75 -1.11 11.26
N ARG A 104 7.46 -0.76 11.31
CA ARG A 104 6.52 -1.40 12.23
C ARG A 104 6.02 -2.74 11.72
N ARG A 105 5.41 -2.80 10.53
CA ARG A 105 4.79 -4.03 10.01
C ARG A 105 5.82 -5.03 9.49
N LEU A 106 6.78 -4.58 8.69
CA LEU A 106 7.89 -5.42 8.26
C LEU A 106 8.74 -5.88 9.46
N GLY A 107 8.98 -4.99 10.44
CA GLY A 107 9.65 -5.35 11.69
C GLY A 107 8.94 -6.51 12.42
N ARG A 108 7.61 -6.43 12.56
CA ARG A 108 6.81 -7.53 13.13
C ARG A 108 6.90 -8.83 12.33
N VAL A 109 6.98 -8.75 11.01
CA VAL A 109 7.20 -9.94 10.17
C VAL A 109 8.57 -10.54 10.48
N LEU A 110 9.64 -9.73 10.46
CA LEU A 110 11.00 -10.17 10.78
C LEU A 110 11.07 -10.82 12.17
N ASP A 111 10.46 -10.22 13.19
CA ASP A 111 10.41 -10.77 14.55
C ASP A 111 9.59 -12.06 14.65
N GLY A 112 8.48 -12.12 13.90
CA GLY A 112 7.56 -13.23 13.97
C GLY A 112 8.08 -14.50 13.29
N GLN A 113 9.01 -14.41 12.32
CA GLN A 113 9.35 -15.54 11.46
C GLN A 113 10.63 -16.29 11.83
N GLY A 114 11.48 -15.75 12.71
CA GLY A 114 12.83 -16.29 12.90
C GLY A 114 13.70 -16.11 11.65
N ASP A 115 15.02 -16.25 11.81
CA ASP A 115 16.00 -15.82 10.80
C ASP A 115 15.94 -16.62 9.47
N ASP A 116 15.34 -17.82 9.48
CA ASP A 116 15.39 -18.76 8.33
C ASP A 116 14.23 -18.63 7.32
N ILE A 117 13.19 -17.83 7.59
CA ILE A 117 11.96 -17.86 6.78
C ILE A 117 11.90 -16.75 5.72
N LEU A 118 12.45 -15.55 6.00
CA LEU A 118 12.43 -14.43 5.05
C LEU A 118 13.86 -14.09 4.61
N PRO A 119 14.30 -14.54 3.42
CA PRO A 119 15.63 -14.23 2.91
C PRO A 119 15.93 -12.73 2.89
N THR A 120 17.18 -12.33 3.12
CA THR A 120 17.61 -10.92 3.11
C THR A 120 17.11 -10.15 1.88
N ASN A 121 17.23 -10.74 0.68
CA ASN A 121 16.76 -10.09 -0.56
C ASN A 121 15.23 -9.92 -0.61
N ASP A 122 14.47 -10.82 0.01
CA ASP A 122 13.00 -10.72 0.10
C ASP A 122 12.60 -9.62 1.08
N ALA A 123 13.26 -9.54 2.23
CA ALA A 123 13.06 -8.46 3.20
C ALA A 123 13.45 -7.08 2.63
N LEU A 124 14.57 -6.99 1.91
CA LEU A 124 14.98 -5.76 1.22
C LEU A 124 13.98 -5.36 0.12
N ALA A 125 13.42 -6.33 -0.61
CA ALA A 125 12.37 -6.05 -1.58
C ALA A 125 11.09 -5.51 -0.93
N LEU A 126 10.69 -6.04 0.22
CA LEU A 126 9.54 -5.55 0.99
C LEU A 126 9.77 -4.14 1.56
N LEU A 127 11.00 -3.81 1.95
CA LEU A 127 11.37 -2.44 2.32
C LEU A 127 11.19 -1.48 1.14
N LEU A 128 11.65 -1.87 -0.06
CA LEU A 128 11.45 -1.04 -1.25
C LEU A 128 9.97 -0.92 -1.63
N PHE A 129 9.18 -1.99 -1.49
CA PHE A 129 7.73 -1.93 -1.64
C PHE A 129 7.10 -0.91 -0.68
N ALA A 130 7.46 -0.96 0.62
CA ALA A 130 6.96 -0.03 1.61
C ALA A 130 7.20 1.44 1.22
N ALA A 131 8.39 1.73 0.67
CA ALA A 131 8.75 3.08 0.25
C ALA A 131 8.20 3.50 -1.13
N CYS A 132 7.77 2.56 -1.97
CA CYS A 132 7.51 2.84 -3.39
C CYS A 132 6.10 2.51 -3.90
N HIS A 133 5.32 1.68 -3.21
CA HIS A 133 4.02 1.22 -3.74
C HIS A 133 3.00 2.35 -3.93
N ASP A 134 3.05 3.35 -3.06
CA ASP A 134 2.07 4.46 -3.03
C ASP A 134 2.62 5.79 -3.56
N LEU A 135 3.72 5.79 -4.30
CA LEU A 135 4.34 7.01 -4.83
C LEU A 135 3.34 7.94 -5.53
N ARG A 136 2.37 7.38 -6.26
CA ARG A 136 1.38 8.12 -7.05
C ARG A 136 -0.03 7.83 -6.57
N GLN A 137 -0.75 8.84 -6.07
CA GLN A 137 -2.09 8.66 -5.49
C GLN A 137 -3.24 9.40 -6.21
N ARG A 138 -2.96 10.01 -7.37
CA ARG A 138 -3.92 10.84 -8.12
C ARG A 138 -4.15 10.40 -9.56
N GLU A 139 -3.69 9.21 -9.93
CA GLU A 139 -3.73 8.77 -11.30
C GLU A 139 -5.11 8.18 -11.65
N ALA A 140 -5.53 8.43 -12.89
CA ALA A 140 -6.77 7.84 -13.41
C ALA A 140 -6.59 6.33 -13.65
N ARG A 141 -7.67 5.56 -13.49
CA ARG A 141 -7.69 4.10 -13.70
C ARG A 141 -7.64 3.66 -15.17
N ASP A 142 -7.26 4.54 -16.10
CA ASP A 142 -7.23 4.22 -17.53
C ASP A 142 -5.92 3.50 -17.91
N VAL A 143 -5.76 2.28 -17.38
CA VAL A 143 -4.61 1.42 -17.64
C VAL A 143 -5.08 -0.01 -18.00
N PRO A 144 -4.32 -0.76 -18.83
CA PRO A 144 -4.71 -2.11 -19.20
C PRO A 144 -4.72 -3.07 -18.00
N GLY A 145 -5.72 -3.96 -17.95
CA GLY A 145 -5.78 -5.03 -16.94
C GLY A 145 -6.39 -4.59 -15.60
N PRO A 146 -6.29 -5.42 -14.56
CA PRO A 146 -6.92 -5.20 -13.26
C PRO A 146 -6.12 -4.28 -12.32
N VAL A 147 -4.90 -3.88 -12.70
CA VAL A 147 -4.03 -3.01 -11.89
C VAL A 147 -4.56 -1.59 -11.91
N GLY A 148 -4.56 -0.91 -10.76
CA GLY A 148 -5.01 0.48 -10.67
C GLY A 148 -4.02 1.46 -11.29
N GLY A 149 -4.52 2.64 -11.68
CA GLY A 149 -3.67 3.69 -12.27
C GLY A 149 -2.57 4.18 -11.33
N ASN A 150 -2.88 4.28 -10.03
CA ASN A 150 -1.93 4.65 -8.99
C ASN A 150 -0.77 3.63 -8.93
N GLU A 151 -1.10 2.35 -8.84
CA GLU A 151 -0.13 1.25 -8.77
C GLU A 151 0.70 1.18 -10.06
N ALA A 152 0.08 1.32 -11.23
CA ALA A 152 0.79 1.34 -12.51
C ALA A 152 1.81 2.50 -12.61
N ALA A 153 1.45 3.69 -12.13
CA ALA A 153 2.36 4.83 -12.11
C ALA A 153 3.46 4.68 -11.06
N SER A 154 3.13 4.16 -9.87
CA SER A 154 4.10 3.81 -8.84
C SER A 154 5.12 2.78 -9.33
N ILE A 155 4.70 1.76 -10.11
CA ILE A 155 5.61 0.80 -10.76
C ILE A 155 6.60 1.52 -11.69
N ALA A 156 6.10 2.40 -12.55
CA ALA A 156 6.94 3.15 -13.49
C ALA A 156 7.97 4.04 -12.78
N GLU A 157 7.55 4.74 -11.73
CA GLU A 157 8.45 5.56 -10.91
C GLU A 157 9.46 4.70 -10.12
N THR A 158 9.01 3.59 -9.54
CA THR A 158 9.87 2.64 -8.80
C THR A 158 11.04 2.18 -9.66
N PHE A 159 10.79 1.84 -10.93
CA PHE A 159 11.85 1.38 -11.82
C PHE A 159 12.90 2.46 -12.07
N ARG A 160 12.47 3.72 -12.22
CA ARG A 160 13.40 4.84 -12.37
C ARG A 160 14.19 5.08 -11.08
N ILE A 161 13.57 4.92 -9.91
CA ILE A 161 14.25 4.97 -8.61
C ILE A 161 15.35 3.91 -8.53
N LEU A 162 15.04 2.66 -8.93
CA LEU A 162 16.02 1.58 -8.98
C LEU A 162 17.18 1.93 -9.92
N ASP A 163 16.88 2.39 -11.14
CA ASP A 163 17.87 2.75 -12.15
C ASP A 163 18.84 3.84 -11.62
N VAL A 164 18.33 4.91 -10.98
CA VAL A 164 19.19 5.99 -10.44
C VAL A 164 19.94 5.60 -9.16
N CYS A 165 19.48 4.58 -8.43
CA CYS A 165 20.15 4.06 -7.23
C CYS A 165 21.17 2.95 -7.53
N GLY A 166 21.47 2.69 -8.81
CA GLY A 166 22.52 1.77 -9.23
C GLY A 166 22.08 0.31 -9.33
N PHE A 167 20.77 0.04 -9.42
CA PHE A 167 20.28 -1.27 -9.85
C PHE A 167 20.36 -1.36 -11.39
N GLN A 168 20.55 -2.57 -11.90
CA GLN A 168 20.69 -2.85 -13.31
C GLN A 168 19.63 -3.87 -13.74
N ARG A 169 18.80 -3.51 -14.72
CA ARG A 169 17.64 -4.31 -15.17
C ARG A 169 17.95 -5.76 -15.55
N GLY A 170 19.18 -6.05 -15.99
CA GLY A 170 19.63 -7.42 -16.28
C GLY A 170 20.06 -8.17 -15.02
N PRO A 171 21.20 -7.80 -14.39
CA PRO A 171 21.70 -8.47 -13.20
C PRO A 171 20.74 -8.48 -11.99
N ASP A 172 20.00 -7.40 -11.79
CA ASP A 172 19.04 -7.25 -10.68
C ASP A 172 17.58 -7.49 -11.15
N ARG A 173 17.36 -8.19 -12.28
CA ARG A 173 16.02 -8.40 -12.89
C ARG A 173 14.97 -8.89 -11.90
N ASP A 174 15.34 -9.81 -11.01
CA ASP A 174 14.46 -10.40 -10.02
C ASP A 174 13.90 -9.36 -9.03
N GLN A 175 14.64 -8.30 -8.74
CA GLN A 175 14.20 -7.18 -7.92
C GLN A 175 13.13 -6.35 -8.62
N TYR A 176 13.32 -6.03 -9.91
CA TYR A 176 12.32 -5.30 -10.70
C TYR A 176 11.03 -6.12 -10.85
N VAL A 177 11.15 -7.42 -11.14
CA VAL A 177 10.01 -8.34 -11.23
C VAL A 177 9.25 -8.40 -9.91
N ALA A 178 9.95 -8.53 -8.79
CA ALA A 178 9.31 -8.58 -7.48
C ALA A 178 8.55 -7.28 -7.19
N LEU A 179 9.15 -6.12 -7.42
CA LEU A 179 8.50 -4.84 -7.17
C LEU A 179 7.30 -4.59 -8.09
N GLU A 180 7.39 -4.95 -9.37
CA GLU A 180 6.24 -4.84 -10.28
C GLU A 180 5.06 -5.67 -9.78
N LEU A 181 5.29 -6.93 -9.38
CA LEU A 181 4.22 -7.82 -8.91
C LEU A 181 3.72 -7.48 -7.51
N MET A 182 4.57 -6.98 -6.62
CA MET A 182 4.15 -6.52 -5.30
C MET A 182 3.23 -5.32 -5.38
N ILE A 183 3.59 -4.30 -6.16
CA ILE A 183 2.80 -3.08 -6.33
C ILE A 183 1.53 -3.36 -7.15
N ALA A 184 1.62 -4.19 -8.20
CA ALA A 184 0.41 -4.62 -8.91
C ALA A 184 -0.54 -5.36 -7.97
N GLY A 185 -0.01 -6.31 -7.19
CA GLY A 185 -0.77 -7.12 -6.25
C GLY A 185 -1.45 -6.31 -5.14
N SER A 186 -0.90 -5.18 -4.72
CA SER A 186 -1.53 -4.31 -3.71
C SER A 186 -2.74 -3.54 -4.21
N THR A 187 -3.05 -3.57 -5.52
CA THR A 187 -4.27 -2.94 -6.06
C THR A 187 -5.50 -3.44 -5.29
N PHE A 188 -6.21 -2.51 -4.65
CA PHE A 188 -7.38 -2.82 -3.83
C PHE A 188 -8.69 -2.38 -4.50
N ASP A 189 -9.63 -3.30 -4.68
CA ASP A 189 -10.98 -2.96 -5.13
C ASP A 189 -11.95 -2.89 -3.94
N PRO A 190 -12.44 -1.68 -3.58
CA PRO A 190 -13.34 -1.50 -2.45
C PRO A 190 -14.81 -1.82 -2.77
N ARG A 191 -15.14 -2.17 -4.02
CA ARG A 191 -16.53 -2.40 -4.45
C ARG A 191 -17.06 -3.72 -3.87
N PRO A 192 -18.36 -3.78 -3.48
CA PRO A 192 -18.96 -5.02 -2.98
C PRO A 192 -19.04 -6.08 -4.08
N LEU A 193 -18.88 -7.35 -3.69
CA LEU A 193 -19.16 -8.50 -4.57
C LEU A 193 -20.65 -8.90 -4.48
N PRO A 194 -21.26 -9.44 -5.55
CA PRO A 194 -20.74 -9.53 -6.92
C PRO A 194 -20.95 -8.22 -7.71
N HIS A 195 -20.06 -7.94 -8.66
CA HIS A 195 -20.20 -6.76 -9.52
C HIS A 195 -21.42 -6.91 -10.48
N PRO A 196 -22.19 -5.84 -10.72
CA PRO A 196 -23.34 -5.86 -11.64
C PRO A 196 -22.94 -6.05 -13.13
N GLU A 197 -21.66 -5.85 -13.46
CA GLU A 197 -21.11 -6.10 -14.78
C GLU A 197 -20.52 -7.52 -14.83
N GLY A 198 -21.22 -8.42 -15.52
CA GLY A 198 -20.73 -9.76 -15.79
C GLY A 198 -19.72 -9.75 -16.91
N GLU A 199 -18.42 -9.66 -16.60
CA GLU A 199 -17.31 -9.98 -17.52
C GLU A 199 -16.09 -10.49 -16.73
N ALA A 200 -15.31 -11.36 -17.37
CA ALA A 200 -14.43 -12.41 -16.83
C ALA A 200 -13.23 -12.00 -15.94
N MET A 201 -13.24 -10.85 -15.27
CA MET A 201 -12.26 -10.46 -14.24
C MET A 201 -12.88 -9.99 -12.93
N ALA A 202 -14.20 -9.78 -12.90
CA ALA A 202 -14.98 -9.41 -11.72
C ALA A 202 -15.04 -10.49 -10.62
N SER A 203 -14.61 -11.73 -10.89
CA SER A 203 -14.62 -12.82 -9.91
C SER A 203 -13.37 -12.90 -9.03
N VAL A 204 -12.37 -12.04 -9.27
CA VAL A 204 -11.03 -12.22 -8.67
C VAL A 204 -10.75 -11.33 -7.45
N ALA A 205 -11.31 -10.12 -7.36
CA ALA A 205 -10.75 -9.10 -6.45
C ALA A 205 -11.77 -8.35 -5.59
N GLY A 206 -12.71 -9.01 -4.91
CA GLY A 206 -13.18 -8.39 -3.65
C GLY A 206 -11.96 -8.26 -2.72
N GLY A 207 -11.50 -7.02 -2.49
CA GLY A 207 -10.25 -6.74 -1.75
C GLY A 207 -9.01 -6.64 -2.65
N SER A 208 -7.90 -7.23 -2.21
CA SER A 208 -6.60 -7.14 -2.90
C SER A 208 -6.49 -8.04 -4.13
N LEU A 209 -5.87 -7.52 -5.21
CA LEU A 209 -5.55 -8.26 -6.42
C LEU A 209 -4.59 -9.43 -6.16
N ALA A 210 -3.72 -9.34 -5.14
CA ALA A 210 -2.73 -10.37 -4.82
C ALA A 210 -3.36 -11.76 -4.64
N ARG A 211 -4.63 -11.84 -4.21
CA ARG A 211 -5.35 -13.12 -4.05
C ARG A 211 -5.49 -13.89 -5.36
N GLY A 212 -5.65 -13.19 -6.48
CA GLY A 212 -5.78 -13.81 -7.80
C GLY A 212 -4.79 -13.30 -8.84
N LEU A 213 -3.68 -12.71 -8.38
CA LEU A 213 -2.58 -12.31 -9.23
C LEU A 213 -2.08 -13.49 -10.08
N GLY A 214 -1.90 -14.67 -9.49
CA GLY A 214 -1.53 -15.88 -10.24
C GLY A 214 -2.53 -16.28 -11.33
N LEU A 215 -3.84 -16.20 -11.06
CA LEU A 215 -4.88 -16.50 -12.05
C LEU A 215 -4.87 -15.50 -13.21
N TRP A 216 -4.61 -14.24 -12.92
CA TRP A 216 -4.46 -13.23 -13.95
C TRP A 216 -3.18 -13.45 -14.77
N LEU A 217 -2.07 -13.80 -14.12
CA LEU A 217 -0.81 -14.16 -14.78
C LEU A 217 -0.95 -15.39 -15.68
N ASP A 218 -1.80 -16.37 -15.34
CA ASP A 218 -2.10 -17.51 -16.23
C ASP A 218 -2.69 -17.05 -17.58
N GLY A 219 -3.44 -15.95 -17.59
CA GLY A 219 -4.00 -15.34 -18.79
C GLY A 219 -3.01 -14.46 -19.56
N GLU A 220 -2.29 -13.56 -18.88
CA GLU A 220 -1.39 -12.60 -19.52
C GLU A 220 -0.02 -13.19 -19.87
N ARG A 221 0.48 -14.12 -19.06
CA ARG A 221 1.82 -14.72 -19.16
C ARG A 221 1.76 -16.22 -18.82
N PRO A 222 1.20 -17.09 -19.68
CA PRO A 222 0.94 -18.51 -19.36
C PRO A 222 2.15 -19.35 -18.90
N GLN A 223 3.39 -18.90 -19.16
CA GLN A 223 4.61 -19.56 -18.71
C GLN A 223 5.26 -18.90 -17.47
N TRP A 224 4.58 -17.97 -16.81
CA TRP A 224 5.10 -17.24 -15.64
C TRP A 224 5.58 -18.19 -14.53
N ALA A 225 4.85 -19.30 -14.34
CA ALA A 225 5.16 -20.29 -13.33
C ALA A 225 6.47 -21.05 -13.62
N ALA A 226 7.05 -20.98 -14.82
CA ALA A 226 8.37 -21.53 -15.12
C ALA A 226 9.52 -20.56 -14.73
N ASP A 227 9.27 -19.26 -14.70
CA ASP A 227 10.26 -18.23 -14.34
C ASP A 227 10.37 -18.07 -12.81
N ALA A 228 11.57 -18.36 -12.28
CA ALA A 228 11.84 -18.29 -10.84
C ALA A 228 11.64 -16.87 -10.26
N ALA A 229 12.00 -15.83 -11.01
CA ALA A 229 11.81 -14.44 -10.57
C ALA A 229 10.33 -14.10 -10.46
N THR A 230 9.53 -14.54 -11.43
CA THR A 230 8.08 -14.30 -11.45
C THR A 230 7.37 -15.04 -10.32
N ARG A 231 7.73 -16.32 -10.07
CA ARG A 231 7.21 -17.06 -8.89
C ARG A 231 7.57 -16.39 -7.57
N ARG A 232 8.79 -15.86 -7.46
CA ARG A 232 9.22 -15.09 -6.29
C ARG A 232 8.37 -13.82 -6.13
N GLY A 233 8.20 -13.05 -7.19
CA GLY A 233 7.43 -11.81 -7.15
C GLY A 233 5.95 -12.02 -6.84
N GLU A 234 5.32 -13.08 -7.35
CA GLU A 234 3.93 -13.44 -7.02
C GLU A 234 3.77 -13.79 -5.53
N ARG A 235 4.67 -14.61 -4.99
CA ARG A 235 4.70 -14.93 -3.55
C ARG A 235 4.88 -13.68 -2.71
N LEU A 236 5.85 -12.84 -3.08
CA LEU A 236 6.09 -11.58 -2.37
C LEU A 236 4.91 -10.62 -2.50
N GLY A 237 4.19 -10.60 -3.62
CA GLY A 237 3.01 -9.76 -3.80
C GLY A 237 1.88 -10.09 -2.83
N ARG A 238 1.72 -11.37 -2.46
CA ARG A 238 0.79 -11.77 -1.40
C ARG A 238 1.19 -11.18 -0.04
N LEU A 239 2.46 -11.29 0.34
CA LEU A 239 2.96 -10.75 1.60
C LEU A 239 2.98 -9.21 1.62
N ALA A 240 3.34 -8.57 0.51
CA ALA A 240 3.33 -7.13 0.35
C ALA A 240 1.92 -6.56 0.50
N SER A 241 0.92 -7.19 -0.12
CA SER A 241 -0.48 -6.80 0.09
C SER A 241 -0.93 -6.96 1.55
N ASP A 242 -0.44 -7.99 2.25
CA ASP A 242 -0.73 -8.16 3.67
C ASP A 242 -0.06 -7.08 4.51
N LEU A 243 1.15 -6.63 4.16
CA LEU A 243 1.82 -5.50 4.83
C LEU A 243 1.07 -4.18 4.63
N ASP A 244 0.61 -3.90 3.41
CA ASP A 244 -0.14 -2.68 3.12
C ASP A 244 -1.46 -2.61 3.89
N THR A 245 -2.17 -3.74 3.97
CA THR A 245 -3.48 -3.83 4.63
C THR A 245 -3.44 -4.40 6.05
N ALA A 246 -2.25 -4.52 6.64
CA ALA A 246 -2.07 -5.08 7.99
C ALA A 246 -2.59 -4.20 9.11
N ASN A 247 -3.08 -2.97 8.84
CA ASN A 247 -3.73 -2.12 9.84
C ASN A 247 -4.82 -2.86 10.61
N VAL A 248 -5.54 -3.80 9.97
CA VAL A 248 -6.57 -4.60 10.65
C VAL A 248 -6.03 -5.50 11.77
N GLY A 249 -4.74 -5.87 11.70
CA GLY A 249 -4.03 -6.69 12.68
C GLY A 249 -3.04 -5.88 13.53
N GLU A 250 -3.16 -4.56 13.55
CA GLU A 250 -2.50 -3.69 14.52
C GLU A 250 -3.37 -3.54 15.78
N PRO A 251 -2.80 -3.15 16.94
CA PRO A 251 -3.60 -2.79 18.10
C PRO A 251 -4.75 -1.85 17.73
N PHE A 252 -5.94 -2.08 18.31
CA PHE A 252 -7.16 -1.37 17.93
C PHE A 252 -7.03 0.17 17.83
N PRO A 253 -6.31 0.87 18.73
CA PRO A 253 -6.09 2.32 18.59
C PRO A 253 -5.43 2.73 17.27
N LEU A 254 -4.47 1.93 16.78
CA LEU A 254 -3.78 2.20 15.51
C LEU A 254 -4.70 1.92 14.31
N LEU A 255 -5.50 0.85 14.38
CA LEU A 255 -6.54 0.58 13.38
C LEU A 255 -7.54 1.74 13.30
N ALA A 256 -8.05 2.20 14.44
CA ALA A 256 -8.97 3.34 14.51
C ALA A 256 -8.35 4.62 13.93
N GLN A 257 -7.10 4.91 14.29
CA GLN A 257 -6.38 6.07 13.77
C GLN A 257 -6.15 5.98 12.25
N SER A 258 -5.85 4.80 11.71
CA SER A 258 -5.75 4.58 10.26
C SER A 258 -7.08 4.86 9.55
N ALA A 259 -8.20 4.42 10.13
CA ALA A 259 -9.53 4.64 9.56
C ALA A 259 -9.88 6.14 9.56
N LEU A 260 -9.56 6.86 10.63
CA LEU A 260 -9.73 8.32 10.70
C LEU A 260 -8.91 9.04 9.63
N ARG A 261 -7.61 8.71 9.50
CA ARG A 261 -6.72 9.30 8.49
C ARG A 261 -7.24 9.04 7.07
N LEU A 262 -7.60 7.79 6.76
CA LEU A 262 -8.13 7.45 5.44
C LEU A 262 -9.49 8.11 5.17
N CYS A 263 -10.35 8.28 6.18
CA CYS A 263 -11.60 9.02 6.04
C CYS A 263 -11.36 10.49 5.68
N ARG A 264 -10.42 11.17 6.36
CA ARG A 264 -10.07 12.57 6.08
C ARG A 264 -9.52 12.73 4.67
N GLU A 265 -8.63 11.82 4.26
CA GLU A 265 -8.06 11.84 2.93
C GLU A 265 -9.12 11.64 1.84
N ARG A 266 -10.06 10.70 2.04
CA ARG A 266 -11.16 10.46 1.09
C ARG A 266 -12.03 11.69 0.86
N GLU A 267 -12.35 12.44 1.92
CA GLU A 267 -13.13 13.68 1.81
C GLU A 267 -12.34 14.76 1.07
N ARG A 268 -11.06 14.94 1.42
CA ARG A 268 -10.14 15.86 0.72
C ARG A 268 -10.05 15.56 -0.77
N ARG A 269 -9.81 14.29 -1.13
CA ARG A 269 -9.73 13.84 -2.54
C ARG A 269 -11.02 14.06 -3.30
N ALA A 270 -12.15 14.02 -2.62
CA ALA A 270 -13.44 14.30 -3.20
C ALA A 270 -13.83 15.80 -3.18
N GLY A 271 -12.91 16.69 -2.76
CA GLY A 271 -13.12 18.13 -2.70
C GLY A 271 -14.13 18.58 -1.65
N ARG A 272 -14.42 17.75 -0.64
CA ARG A 272 -15.39 18.06 0.42
C ARG A 272 -14.66 18.53 1.69
N SER A 273 -15.09 19.66 2.22
CA SER A 273 -14.63 20.12 3.53
C SER A 273 -15.32 19.31 4.64
N LEU A 274 -14.54 18.92 5.65
CA LEU A 274 -15.06 18.21 6.83
C LEU A 274 -16.02 19.06 7.66
N GLY A 275 -15.97 20.39 7.52
CA GLY A 275 -16.90 21.31 8.16
C GLY A 275 -18.28 21.35 7.49
N ASP A 276 -18.39 20.87 6.25
CA ASP A 276 -19.63 20.96 5.47
C ASP A 276 -20.59 19.84 5.86
N ALA A 277 -21.89 20.14 5.93
CA ALA A 277 -22.93 19.13 6.19
C ALA A 277 -22.93 17.96 5.18
N ALA A 278 -22.52 18.24 3.93
CA ALA A 278 -22.44 17.23 2.88
C ALA A 278 -21.40 16.13 3.15
N SER A 279 -20.36 16.40 3.95
CA SER A 279 -19.36 15.40 4.33
C SER A 279 -19.86 14.43 5.41
N GLY A 280 -20.85 14.84 6.22
CA GLY A 280 -21.39 14.05 7.33
C GLY A 280 -21.85 12.64 6.93
N PRO A 281 -22.79 12.51 5.97
CA PRO A 281 -23.25 11.19 5.51
C PRO A 281 -22.13 10.31 4.92
N ALA A 282 -21.18 10.91 4.19
CA ALA A 282 -20.07 10.19 3.57
C ALA A 282 -19.12 9.61 4.63
N CYS A 283 -18.72 10.43 5.60
CA CYS A 283 -17.90 10.01 6.75
C CYS A 283 -18.63 8.93 7.57
N LEU A 284 -19.91 9.10 7.86
CA LEU A 284 -20.69 8.12 8.63
C LEU A 284 -20.75 6.79 7.90
N GLY A 285 -21.03 6.80 6.59
CA GLY A 285 -21.05 5.60 5.77
C GLY A 285 -19.70 4.87 5.78
N PHE A 286 -18.60 5.62 5.64
CA PHE A 286 -17.25 5.06 5.63
C PHE A 286 -16.81 4.48 6.98
N LEU A 287 -16.99 5.22 8.08
CA LEU A 287 -16.51 4.84 9.42
C LEU A 287 -17.40 3.81 10.13
N SER A 288 -18.61 3.54 9.62
CA SER A 288 -19.49 2.50 10.16
C SER A 288 -19.56 1.27 9.24
N ARG A 289 -20.54 1.21 8.34
CA ARG A 289 -20.77 0.10 7.42
C ARG A 289 -19.57 -0.14 6.51
N GLY A 290 -18.86 0.91 6.11
CA GLY A 290 -17.62 0.82 5.34
C GLY A 290 -16.53 0.05 6.07
N GLN A 291 -16.30 0.32 7.36
CA GLN A 291 -15.33 -0.42 8.16
C GLN A 291 -15.73 -1.88 8.36
N LEU A 292 -17.03 -2.15 8.60
CA LEU A 292 -17.53 -3.53 8.68
C LEU A 292 -17.26 -4.31 7.38
N ASN A 293 -17.61 -3.70 6.24
CA ASN A 293 -17.41 -4.32 4.93
C ASN A 293 -15.92 -4.54 4.61
N TYR A 294 -15.09 -3.53 4.86
CA TYR A 294 -13.64 -3.64 4.68
C TYR A 294 -13.06 -4.77 5.54
N PHE A 295 -13.38 -4.79 6.83
CA PHE A 295 -12.76 -5.68 7.80
C PHE A 295 -13.17 -7.15 7.64
N PHE A 296 -14.48 -7.40 7.43
CA PHE A 296 -15.06 -8.74 7.44
C PHE A 296 -15.25 -9.34 6.05
N GLU A 297 -15.59 -8.53 5.05
CA GLU A 297 -15.94 -9.03 3.71
C GLU A 297 -14.76 -8.96 2.75
N LEU A 298 -14.10 -7.80 2.68
CA LEU A 298 -13.06 -7.53 1.69
C LEU A 298 -11.67 -8.00 2.15
N HIS A 299 -11.27 -7.68 3.38
CA HIS A 299 -9.91 -7.93 3.83
C HIS A 299 -9.70 -9.40 4.22
N ARG A 300 -8.70 -10.04 3.59
CA ARG A 300 -8.20 -11.38 3.93
C ARG A 300 -6.68 -11.38 3.71
N PHE A 301 -5.96 -12.05 4.61
CA PHE A 301 -4.53 -12.26 4.40
C PHE A 301 -4.31 -13.19 3.20
N CYS A 302 -3.41 -12.78 2.31
CA CYS A 302 -3.08 -13.44 1.05
C CYS A 302 -1.88 -14.40 1.19
N SER A 303 -1.10 -14.26 2.27
CA SER A 303 0.06 -15.08 2.61
C SER A 303 -0.12 -15.79 3.95
N ARG A 304 0.62 -16.89 4.15
CA ARG A 304 0.63 -17.61 5.44
C ARG A 304 1.35 -16.78 6.50
N GLU A 305 2.36 -16.05 6.07
CA GLU A 305 3.22 -15.19 6.84
C GLU A 305 2.44 -14.03 7.44
N GLY A 306 1.67 -13.33 6.61
CA GLY A 306 0.78 -12.23 7.03
C GLY A 306 -0.30 -12.71 8.00
N ASP A 307 -0.99 -13.82 7.68
CA ASP A 307 -2.01 -14.39 8.56
C ASP A 307 -1.45 -14.79 9.92
N ARG A 308 -0.27 -15.42 9.95
CA ARG A 308 0.37 -15.82 11.20
C ARG A 308 0.78 -14.63 12.08
N VAL A 309 1.25 -13.53 11.48
CA VAL A 309 1.76 -12.36 12.21
C VAL A 309 0.64 -11.39 12.64
N PHE A 310 -0.38 -11.20 11.80
CA PHE A 310 -1.41 -10.17 11.98
C PHE A 310 -2.81 -10.76 12.26
N GLY A 311 -3.04 -12.03 11.92
CA GLY A 311 -4.31 -12.75 12.10
C GLY A 311 -4.83 -12.76 13.54
N PRO A 312 -4.02 -13.09 14.57
CA PRO A 312 -4.49 -13.11 15.95
C PRO A 312 -5.06 -11.76 16.41
N THR A 313 -4.37 -10.65 16.11
CA THR A 313 -4.83 -9.31 16.47
C THR A 313 -6.03 -8.89 15.64
N LYS A 314 -6.09 -9.23 14.34
CA LYS A 314 -7.28 -9.01 13.52
C LYS A 314 -8.50 -9.72 14.14
N LEU A 315 -8.34 -10.96 14.58
CA LEU A 315 -9.44 -11.68 15.23
C LEU A 315 -9.92 -10.96 16.50
N ALA A 316 -8.99 -10.52 17.35
CA ALA A 316 -9.30 -9.79 18.58
C ALA A 316 -9.99 -8.43 18.32
N ASN A 317 -9.55 -7.70 17.29
CA ASN A 317 -10.14 -6.41 16.90
C ASN A 317 -11.58 -6.53 16.39
N GLY A 318 -12.02 -7.72 15.96
CA GLY A 318 -13.32 -7.90 15.33
C GLY A 318 -14.50 -7.48 16.22
N GLU A 319 -14.43 -7.70 17.53
CA GLU A 319 -15.50 -7.26 18.43
C GLU A 319 -15.55 -5.73 18.58
N ALA A 320 -14.39 -5.10 18.76
CA ALA A 320 -14.26 -3.64 18.86
C ALA A 320 -14.78 -2.93 17.60
N VAL A 321 -14.41 -3.43 16.41
CA VAL A 321 -14.90 -2.91 15.13
C VAL A 321 -16.43 -2.98 15.05
N ARG A 322 -17.05 -4.08 15.49
CA ARG A 322 -18.52 -4.20 15.52
C ARG A 322 -19.17 -3.25 16.51
N ARG A 323 -18.65 -3.18 17.74
CA ARG A 323 -19.19 -2.31 18.81
C ARG A 323 -19.12 -0.85 18.41
N VAL A 324 -17.96 -0.36 18.00
CA VAL A 324 -17.78 1.05 17.60
C VAL A 324 -18.64 1.40 16.39
N SER A 325 -18.70 0.52 15.38
CA SER A 325 -19.52 0.77 14.19
C SER A 325 -21.01 0.84 14.52
N ALA A 326 -21.51 -0.04 15.39
CA ALA A 326 -22.89 -0.05 15.84
C ALA A 326 -23.22 1.17 16.71
N ALA A 327 -22.33 1.53 17.64
CA ALA A 327 -22.48 2.70 18.51
C ALA A 327 -22.47 4.00 17.70
N LEU A 328 -21.63 4.10 16.67
CA LEU A 328 -21.58 5.25 15.78
C LEU A 328 -22.89 5.40 15.00
N LEU A 329 -23.44 4.30 14.46
CA LEU A 329 -24.75 4.31 13.80
C LEU A 329 -25.87 4.72 14.75
N GLY A 330 -25.92 4.13 15.95
CA GLY A 330 -26.90 4.48 16.97
C GLY A 330 -26.81 5.95 17.39
N ARG A 331 -25.59 6.49 17.48
CA ARG A 331 -25.38 7.92 17.77
C ARG A 331 -26.00 8.83 16.71
N PHE A 332 -26.08 8.43 15.45
CA PHE A 332 -26.68 9.25 14.39
C PHE A 332 -28.04 8.70 13.90
N GLU A 333 -28.65 7.79 14.64
CA GLU A 333 -29.97 7.27 14.30
C GLU A 333 -31.02 8.39 14.35
N GLY A 334 -31.83 8.49 13.28
CA GLY A 334 -32.88 9.51 13.16
C GLY A 334 -32.39 10.95 12.99
N ARG A 335 -31.07 11.18 12.87
CA ARG A 335 -30.49 12.53 12.66
C ARG A 335 -29.38 12.53 11.62
N VAL A 336 -29.40 13.49 10.70
CA VAL A 336 -28.29 13.69 9.76
C VAL A 336 -27.11 14.30 10.54
N PRO A 337 -25.87 13.77 10.40
CA PRO A 337 -24.70 14.38 11.01
C PRO A 337 -24.53 15.83 10.55
N ALA A 338 -24.19 16.73 11.48
CA ALA A 338 -24.04 18.16 11.18
C ALA A 338 -22.87 18.44 10.21
N SER A 339 -21.83 17.60 10.24
CA SER A 339 -20.64 17.68 9.40
C SER A 339 -19.85 16.37 9.46
N GLY A 340 -18.86 16.21 8.59
CA GLY A 340 -17.90 15.11 8.64
C GLY A 340 -17.05 15.16 9.91
N GLN A 341 -16.67 16.35 10.37
CA GLN A 341 -15.95 16.55 11.64
C GLN A 341 -16.74 16.00 12.83
N ALA A 342 -18.06 16.27 12.89
CA ALA A 342 -18.90 15.74 13.95
C ALA A 342 -18.93 14.19 13.99
N VAL A 343 -18.78 13.53 12.84
CA VAL A 343 -18.68 12.07 12.75
C VAL A 343 -17.29 11.59 13.19
N LEU A 344 -16.23 12.26 12.76
CA LEU A 344 -14.85 11.95 13.15
C LEU A 344 -14.68 12.02 14.67
N ASP A 345 -15.13 13.11 15.29
CA ASP A 345 -15.04 13.32 16.75
C ASP A 345 -15.84 12.25 17.51
N ALA A 346 -17.02 11.89 16.99
CA ALA A 346 -17.85 10.85 17.57
C ALA A 346 -17.19 9.46 17.47
N PHE A 347 -16.58 9.13 16.33
CA PHE A 347 -15.86 7.88 16.14
C PHE A 347 -14.63 7.79 17.06
N GLU A 348 -13.85 8.87 17.15
CA GLU A 348 -12.66 8.95 18.00
C GLU A 348 -13.02 8.74 19.48
N ALA A 349 -14.07 9.40 19.97
CA ALA A 349 -14.55 9.20 21.33
C ALA A 349 -14.97 7.75 21.61
N LEU A 350 -15.72 7.12 20.69
CA LEU A 350 -16.15 5.73 20.82
C LEU A 350 -14.96 4.75 20.79
N CYS A 351 -13.93 5.04 20.00
CA CYS A 351 -12.72 4.23 19.98
C CYS A 351 -11.91 4.36 21.28
N ALA A 352 -11.88 5.54 21.89
CA ALA A 352 -11.20 5.74 23.17
C ALA A 352 -11.89 4.97 24.32
N ASP A 353 -13.23 4.96 24.31
CA ASP A 353 -14.04 4.25 25.32
C ASP A 353 -13.89 2.71 25.22
N ASP A 354 -13.57 2.16 24.04
CA ASP A 354 -13.41 0.71 23.85
C ASP A 354 -12.04 0.17 24.33
N VAL A 355 -11.09 1.07 24.61
CA VAL A 355 -9.74 0.74 25.10
C VAL A 355 -9.69 0.71 26.65
N GLY A 356 -10.69 1.30 27.31
CA GLY A 356 -10.85 1.33 28.77
C GLY A 356 -11.65 0.15 29.31
#